data_AF-A0A0S2KK14-F1
#
_entry.id   AF-A0A0S2KK14-F1
#
_cell.length_a   1.000
_cell.length_b   1.000
_cell.length_c   1.000
_cell.angle_alpha   90.00
_cell.angle_beta   90.00
_cell.angle_gamma   90.00
#
_symmetry.space_group_name_H-M   'P 1'
#
loop_
_entity.id
_entity.type
_entity.pdbx_description
1 polymer ?
#
loop_
_entity_poly.entity_id
_entity_poly.type
_entity_poly.pdbx_seq_one_letter_code
_entity_poly.pdbx_strand_id
1 'polypeptide(L)'
;MKTNDNTKVVTNAAYHRSYFDWGRNMQVVRKGKGEIAMTESELVKFFGVTWRKLNHKLQTIMKFPNLHPDERDAGQEEVINGRECVRYASLYPLSTIIALSFLLDSMEAHLFRKYVCRRLQKPITTVTPIILLGKTDN
;
A
#
# COMPACT_ATOMS: atom_id res chain seq x y z
N MET A 1 20.57 -2.53 -43.79
CA MET A 1 19.68 -1.69 -42.97
C MET A 1 18.48 -2.55 -42.60
N LYS A 2 18.43 -3.07 -41.38
CA LYS A 2 17.31 -3.86 -40.84
C LYS A 2 16.81 -3.12 -39.61
N THR A 3 15.63 -2.51 -39.73
CA THR A 3 14.86 -1.92 -38.65
C THR A 3 13.88 -2.98 -38.18
N ASN A 4 14.15 -3.60 -37.04
CA ASN A 4 13.18 -4.39 -36.32
C ASN A 4 12.78 -3.60 -35.07
N ASP A 5 11.60 -3.02 -35.19
CA ASP A 5 10.99 -2.09 -34.26
C ASP A 5 10.96 -2.62 -32.84
N ASN A 6 11.63 -1.85 -31.99
CA ASN A 6 11.59 -1.86 -30.54
C ASN A 6 10.13 -1.61 -30.15
N THR A 7 9.32 -2.66 -30.17
CA THR A 7 7.91 -2.58 -29.81
C THR A 7 7.87 -2.53 -28.29
N LYS A 8 8.02 -1.30 -27.80
CA LYS A 8 7.67 -0.77 -26.48
C LYS A 8 6.95 -1.82 -25.62
N VAL A 9 7.70 -2.41 -24.70
CA VAL A 9 7.16 -3.08 -23.51
C VAL A 9 6.55 -1.97 -22.62
N VAL A 10 5.42 -1.43 -23.07
CA VAL A 10 4.52 -0.58 -22.31
C VAL A 10 3.31 -1.46 -22.02
N THR A 11 3.47 -2.36 -21.07
CA THR A 11 2.39 -3.26 -20.62
C THR A 11 1.93 -2.81 -19.24
N ASN A 12 0.93 -1.93 -19.21
CA ASN A 12 -0.25 -2.03 -18.33
C ASN A 12 -0.05 -2.43 -16.84
N ALA A 13 0.97 -1.94 -16.15
CA ALA A 13 1.11 -2.17 -14.70
C ALA A 13 0.01 -1.49 -13.86
N ALA A 14 -0.64 -0.45 -14.41
CA ALA A 14 -1.62 0.38 -13.71
C ALA A 14 -2.94 -0.33 -13.35
N TYR A 15 -3.36 -1.37 -14.10
CA TYR A 15 -4.65 -2.06 -13.84
C TYR A 15 -4.58 -3.19 -12.82
N HIS A 16 -3.39 -3.54 -12.35
CA HIS A 16 -3.20 -4.65 -11.42
C HIS A 16 -2.87 -4.23 -9.99
N ARG A 17 -2.69 -2.95 -9.66
CA ARG A 17 -2.33 -2.56 -8.29
C ARG A 17 -3.49 -2.70 -7.30
N SER A 18 -3.15 -2.96 -6.05
CA SER A 18 -4.05 -2.80 -4.91
C SER A 18 -3.83 -1.47 -4.22
N TYR A 19 -4.87 -0.97 -3.55
CA TYR A 19 -4.78 0.20 -2.69
C TYR A 19 -5.69 0.05 -1.47
N PHE A 20 -5.45 0.85 -0.43
CA PHE A 20 -6.30 0.88 0.75
C PHE A 20 -7.38 1.95 0.64
N ASP A 21 -8.54 1.62 1.19
CA ASP A 21 -9.67 2.53 1.32
C ASP A 21 -10.39 2.27 2.65
N TRP A 22 -11.27 3.18 3.05
CA TRP A 22 -12.11 3.02 4.23
C TRP A 22 -13.46 2.42 3.84
N GLY A 23 -13.77 1.27 4.41
CA GLY A 23 -15.11 0.69 4.38
C GLY A 23 -16.04 1.35 5.41
N ARG A 24 -17.25 0.79 5.53
CA ARG A 24 -18.17 1.14 6.62
C ARG A 24 -17.49 0.98 7.98
N ASN A 25 -17.86 1.80 8.94
CA ASN A 25 -17.31 1.78 10.30
C ASN A 25 -15.79 1.98 10.38
N MET A 26 -15.19 2.68 9.40
CA MET A 26 -13.76 3.00 9.38
C MET A 26 -12.87 1.76 9.41
N GLN A 27 -13.30 0.69 8.73
CA GLN A 27 -12.47 -0.51 8.54
C GLN A 27 -11.56 -0.33 7.33
N VAL A 28 -10.29 -0.73 7.44
CA VAL A 28 -9.36 -0.72 6.30
C VAL A 28 -9.77 -1.83 5.31
N VAL A 29 -10.01 -1.46 4.06
CA VAL A 29 -10.36 -2.36 2.96
C VAL A 29 -9.24 -2.32 1.91
N ARG A 30 -8.78 -3.49 1.46
CA ARG A 30 -7.91 -3.61 0.28
C ARG A 30 -8.78 -3.70 -0.97
N LYS A 31 -8.60 -2.77 -1.90
CA LYS A 31 -9.17 -2.82 -3.26
C LYS A 31 -8.10 -3.27 -4.26
N GLY A 32 -8.50 -3.85 -5.38
CA GLY A 32 -7.57 -4.41 -6.40
C GLY A 32 -6.98 -5.78 -6.03
N LYS A 33 -6.21 -6.38 -6.96
CA LYS A 33 -5.71 -7.76 -6.84
C LYS A 33 -4.17 -7.91 -6.78
N GLY A 34 -3.39 -6.90 -7.10
CA GLY A 34 -1.91 -6.99 -7.09
C GLY A 34 -1.28 -6.24 -5.93
N GLU A 35 -0.06 -5.78 -6.11
CA GLU A 35 0.72 -5.19 -5.02
C GLU A 35 0.12 -3.88 -4.53
N ILE A 36 0.28 -3.63 -3.22
CA ILE A 36 -0.27 -2.42 -2.62
C ILE A 36 0.63 -1.24 -2.97
N ALA A 37 0.08 -0.31 -3.74
CA ALA A 37 0.72 0.93 -4.09
C ALA A 37 -0.35 2.04 -4.17
N MET A 38 -0.10 3.20 -3.58
CA MET A 38 -1.06 4.32 -3.52
C MET A 38 -0.48 5.58 -4.15
N THR A 39 -1.31 6.36 -4.85
CA THR A 39 -0.94 7.69 -5.33
C THR A 39 -0.98 8.73 -4.22
N GLU A 40 -0.37 9.88 -4.46
CA GLU A 40 -0.48 11.08 -3.62
C GLU A 40 -1.94 11.40 -3.21
N SER A 41 -2.85 11.38 -4.19
CA SER A 41 -4.25 11.73 -3.98
C SER A 41 -5.00 10.71 -3.11
N GLU A 42 -4.66 9.43 -3.28
CA GLU A 42 -5.21 8.34 -2.47
C GLU A 42 -4.68 8.40 -1.05
N LEU A 43 -3.40 8.71 -0.84
CA LEU A 43 -2.81 8.89 0.49
C LEU A 43 -3.44 10.06 1.25
N VAL A 44 -3.65 11.20 0.59
CA VAL A 44 -4.33 12.38 1.17
C VAL A 44 -5.72 11.99 1.66
N LYS A 45 -6.50 11.32 0.81
CA LYS A 45 -7.86 10.87 1.13
C LYS A 45 -7.85 9.82 2.23
N PHE A 46 -6.97 8.84 2.14
CA PHE A 46 -6.88 7.73 3.07
C PHE A 46 -6.47 8.17 4.47
N PHE A 47 -5.49 9.07 4.60
CA PHE A 47 -5.07 9.53 5.92
C PHE A 47 -5.85 10.72 6.47
N GLY A 48 -6.81 11.27 5.70
CA GLY A 48 -7.60 12.42 6.13
C GLY A 48 -6.74 13.67 6.39
N VAL A 49 -5.61 13.81 5.69
CA VAL A 49 -4.66 14.92 5.89
C VAL A 49 -4.57 15.82 4.67
N THR A 50 -4.15 17.07 4.87
CA THR A 50 -3.87 17.96 3.75
C THR A 50 -2.64 17.50 2.95
N TRP A 51 -2.64 17.80 1.64
CA TRP A 51 -1.48 17.56 0.78
C TRP A 51 -0.18 18.15 1.37
N ARG A 52 -0.25 19.35 1.93
CA ARG A 52 0.89 20.02 2.57
C ARG A 52 1.47 19.19 3.72
N LYS A 53 0.62 18.64 4.60
CA LYS A 53 1.05 17.81 5.74
C LYS A 53 1.67 16.50 5.24
N LEU A 54 1.04 15.85 4.25
CA LEU A 54 1.55 14.62 3.65
C LEU A 54 2.92 14.83 2.98
N ASN A 55 3.04 15.83 2.11
CA ASN A 55 4.26 16.13 1.36
C ASN A 55 5.45 16.43 2.30
N HIS A 56 5.23 17.18 3.37
CA HIS A 56 6.29 17.44 4.35
C HIS A 56 6.84 16.14 4.97
N LYS A 57 5.97 15.19 5.31
CA LYS A 57 6.39 13.88 5.86
C LYS A 57 7.02 12.97 4.82
N LEU A 58 6.53 12.98 3.58
CA LEU A 58 7.17 12.28 2.46
C LEU A 58 8.60 12.75 2.24
N GLN A 59 8.82 14.07 2.25
CA GLN A 59 10.18 14.63 2.16
C GLN A 59 11.07 14.21 3.33
N THR A 60 10.51 14.05 4.54
CA THR A 60 11.25 13.50 5.68
C THR A 60 11.73 12.07 5.42
N ILE A 61 10.86 11.19 4.88
CA ILE A 61 11.22 9.80 4.53
C ILE A 61 12.31 9.76 3.45
N MET A 62 12.24 10.67 2.47
CA MET A 62 13.25 10.76 1.41
C MET A 62 14.60 11.26 1.94
N LYS A 63 14.60 12.21 2.89
CA LYS A 63 15.83 12.77 3.49
C LYS A 63 16.48 11.86 4.52
N PHE A 64 15.68 11.08 5.26
CA PHE A 64 16.15 10.16 6.31
C PHE A 64 15.71 8.74 5.98
N PRO A 65 16.51 8.03 5.16
CA PRO A 65 16.10 6.76 4.60
C PRO A 65 16.16 5.62 5.64
N ASN A 66 15.07 5.43 6.39
CA ASN A 66 14.91 4.24 7.23
C ASN A 66 14.37 3.02 6.44
N LEU A 67 14.13 3.18 5.13
CA LEU A 67 13.63 2.14 4.21
C LEU A 67 14.68 1.84 3.13
N HIS A 68 14.86 0.57 2.76
CA HIS A 68 15.80 0.14 1.70
C HIS A 68 15.41 0.77 0.35
N PRO A 69 16.34 1.10 -0.55
CA PRO A 69 16.02 1.70 -1.86
C PRO A 69 14.95 0.93 -2.65
N ASP A 70 15.03 -0.40 -2.65
CA ASP A 70 14.08 -1.29 -3.35
C ASP A 70 12.68 -1.29 -2.72
N GLU A 71 12.52 -0.82 -1.48
CA GLU A 71 11.23 -0.70 -0.80
C GLU A 71 10.51 0.60 -1.14
N ARG A 72 11.09 1.49 -1.94
CA ARG A 72 10.54 2.84 -2.22
C ARG A 72 9.84 2.93 -3.56
N ASP A 73 10.23 2.09 -4.51
CA ASP A 73 9.79 2.20 -5.89
C ASP A 73 8.68 1.18 -6.15
N ALA A 74 7.46 1.70 -6.37
CA ALA A 74 6.34 0.93 -6.90
C ALA A 74 6.05 1.28 -8.36
N GLY A 75 6.96 1.97 -9.04
CA GLY A 75 6.77 2.52 -10.36
C GLY A 75 5.98 3.83 -10.36
N GLN A 76 5.51 4.23 -11.55
CA GLN A 76 4.75 5.45 -11.76
C GLN A 76 3.42 5.13 -12.47
N GLU A 77 2.35 5.82 -12.10
CA GLU A 77 1.06 5.71 -12.79
C GLU A 77 0.93 6.82 -13.82
N GLU A 78 0.62 6.46 -15.07
CA GLU A 78 0.30 7.44 -16.12
C GLU A 78 -1.13 7.95 -15.91
N VAL A 79 -1.27 9.24 -15.56
CA VAL A 79 -2.58 9.89 -15.49
C VAL A 79 -2.95 10.38 -16.89
N ILE A 80 -3.78 9.62 -17.61
CA ILE A 80 -4.25 9.98 -18.94
C ILE A 80 -5.38 11.01 -18.81
N ASN A 81 -5.08 12.28 -19.08
CA ASN A 81 -6.08 13.34 -19.08
C ASN A 81 -6.53 13.62 -20.52
N GLY A 82 -7.53 12.85 -20.97
CA GLY A 82 -8.38 13.15 -22.12
C GLY A 82 -7.78 13.15 -23.53
N ARG A 83 -6.49 13.43 -23.73
CA ARG A 83 -5.82 13.40 -25.06
C ARG A 83 -4.28 13.40 -25.04
N GLU A 84 -3.64 13.62 -23.90
CA GLU A 84 -2.17 13.64 -23.82
C GLU A 84 -1.74 13.03 -22.47
N CYS A 85 -0.75 12.12 -22.47
CA CYS A 85 -0.17 11.58 -21.24
C CYS A 85 0.64 12.69 -20.57
N VAL A 86 -0.01 13.45 -19.68
CA VAL A 86 0.62 14.53 -18.93
C VAL A 86 0.49 14.21 -17.46
N ARG A 87 1.58 13.70 -16.89
CA ARG A 87 1.92 13.52 -15.47
C ARG A 87 1.97 12.06 -15.01
N TYR A 88 3.19 11.61 -14.75
CA TYR A 88 3.48 10.44 -13.94
C TYR A 88 3.13 10.76 -12.48
N ALA A 89 2.19 10.02 -11.89
CA ALA A 89 1.95 10.06 -10.45
C ALA A 89 2.84 9.01 -9.78
N SER A 90 3.69 9.47 -8.86
CA SER A 90 4.52 8.57 -8.05
C SER A 90 3.63 7.60 -7.27
N LEU A 91 3.91 6.30 -7.39
CA LEU A 91 3.24 5.27 -6.61
C LEU A 91 4.05 4.98 -5.35
N TYR A 92 3.37 4.97 -4.21
CA TYR A 92 3.98 4.71 -2.92
C TYR A 92 3.67 3.28 -2.46
N PRO A 93 4.68 2.40 -2.32
CA PRO A 93 4.50 1.02 -1.89
C PRO A 93 4.03 0.90 -0.43
N LEU A 94 3.58 -0.29 -0.04
CA LEU A 94 3.12 -0.62 1.31
C LEU A 94 4.05 -0.15 2.44
N SER A 95 5.35 -0.35 2.29
CA SER A 95 6.41 0.11 3.20
C SER A 95 6.31 1.61 3.47
N THR A 96 6.17 2.43 2.42
CA THR A 96 6.03 3.89 2.52
C THR A 96 4.69 4.26 3.17
N ILE A 97 3.60 3.56 2.83
CA ILE A 97 2.28 3.78 3.44
C ILE A 97 2.34 3.51 4.95
N ILE A 98 2.99 2.42 5.37
CA ILE A 98 3.19 2.08 6.78
C ILE A 98 4.05 3.16 7.46
N ALA A 99 5.20 3.52 6.88
CA ALA A 99 6.07 4.56 7.44
C ALA A 99 5.34 5.90 7.62
N LEU A 100 4.59 6.34 6.61
CA LEU A 100 3.76 7.54 6.67
C LEU A 100 2.76 7.49 7.82
N SER A 101 2.16 6.33 8.09
CA SER A 101 1.22 6.19 9.19
C SER A 101 1.86 6.46 10.56
N PHE A 102 3.16 6.26 10.75
CA PHE A 102 3.85 6.61 12.00
C PHE A 102 4.28 8.07 12.07
N LEU A 103 4.43 8.73 10.92
CA LEU A 103 4.78 10.15 10.84
C LEU A 103 3.56 11.08 10.88
N LEU A 104 2.38 10.56 10.55
CA LEU A 104 1.14 11.30 10.54
C LEU A 104 0.39 11.14 11.86
N ASP A 105 0.06 12.30 12.42
CA ASP A 105 -0.83 12.42 13.57
C ASP A 105 -2.25 12.73 13.08
N SER A 106 -2.96 11.69 12.63
CA SER A 106 -4.39 11.70 12.27
C SER A 106 -5.09 10.46 12.83
N MET A 107 -6.42 10.52 12.95
CA MET A 107 -7.22 9.39 13.45
C MET A 107 -7.13 8.19 12.50
N GLU A 108 -7.18 8.45 11.20
CA GLU A 108 -7.04 7.48 10.11
C GLU A 108 -5.68 6.78 10.20
N ALA A 109 -4.60 7.54 10.44
CA ALA A 109 -3.27 6.97 10.63
C ALA A 109 -3.23 6.07 11.88
N HIS A 110 -3.85 6.48 12.99
CA HIS A 110 -3.93 5.66 14.20
C HIS A 110 -4.68 4.34 13.96
N LEU A 111 -5.84 4.40 13.30
CA LEU A 111 -6.63 3.21 12.97
C LEU A 111 -5.90 2.29 12.00
N PHE A 112 -5.17 2.86 11.03
CA PHE A 112 -4.36 2.07 10.11
C PHE A 112 -3.20 1.36 10.83
N ARG A 113 -2.49 2.03 11.75
CA ARG A 113 -1.46 1.37 12.60
C ARG A 113 -2.04 0.19 13.37
N LYS A 114 -3.22 0.36 13.97
CA LYS A 114 -3.94 -0.73 14.66
C LYS A 114 -4.30 -1.88 13.71
N TYR A 115 -4.72 -1.57 12.49
CA TYR A 115 -4.97 -2.56 11.44
C TYR A 115 -3.70 -3.34 11.09
N VAL A 116 -2.58 -2.66 10.85
CA VAL A 116 -1.29 -3.28 10.53
C VAL A 116 -0.86 -4.21 11.66
N CYS A 117 -0.85 -3.73 12.91
CA CYS A 117 -0.50 -4.55 14.07
C CYS A 117 -1.40 -5.78 14.17
N ARG A 118 -2.72 -5.63 14.01
CA ARG A 118 -3.66 -6.75 14.04
C ARG A 118 -3.41 -7.74 12.90
N ARG A 119 -3.02 -7.28 11.70
CA ARG A 119 -2.69 -8.15 10.57
C ARG A 119 -1.39 -8.92 10.80
N LEU A 120 -0.40 -8.31 11.44
CA LEU A 120 0.87 -8.94 11.78
C LEU A 120 0.76 -9.89 12.98
N GLN A 121 -0.08 -9.55 13.97
CA GLN A 121 -0.33 -10.36 15.17
C GLN A 121 -1.32 -11.49 14.94
N LYS A 122 -2.08 -11.48 13.84
CA LYS A 122 -2.94 -12.62 13.50
C LYS A 122 -2.02 -13.82 13.34
N PRO A 123 -2.14 -14.87 14.19
CA PRO A 123 -1.43 -16.09 13.94
C PRO A 123 -1.84 -16.55 12.53
N ILE A 124 -0.86 -16.94 11.72
CA ILE A 124 -1.11 -17.73 10.53
C ILE A 124 -1.67 -19.04 11.07
N THR A 125 -2.99 -19.11 11.25
CA THR A 125 -3.68 -20.27 11.83
C THR A 125 -3.54 -21.42 10.85
N THR A 126 -2.58 -22.31 11.10
CA THR A 126 -2.48 -23.64 10.48
C THR A 126 -2.06 -24.70 11.49
N VAL A 127 -2.55 -24.63 12.74
CA VAL A 127 -2.50 -25.80 13.63
C VAL A 127 -3.86 -25.99 14.25
N THR A 128 -4.64 -26.91 13.68
CA THR A 128 -5.85 -27.44 14.31
C THR A 128 -5.40 -28.23 15.54
N PRO A 129 -5.81 -27.86 16.76
CA PRO A 129 -5.44 -28.64 17.94
C PRO A 129 -6.13 -30.02 17.88
N ILE A 130 -5.35 -31.09 17.99
CA ILE A 130 -5.88 -32.45 18.16
C ILE A 130 -6.07 -32.67 19.66
N ILE A 131 -7.31 -32.92 20.08
CA ILE A 131 -7.66 -33.26 21.46
C ILE A 131 -7.88 -34.78 21.52
N LEU A 132 -7.04 -35.48 22.30
CA LEU A 132 -7.22 -36.90 22.59
C LEU A 132 -7.90 -37.05 23.96
N LEU A 133 -9.12 -37.59 23.96
CA LEU A 133 -9.85 -37.97 25.17
C LEU A 133 -9.63 -39.46 25.43
N GLY A 134 -8.76 -39.77 26.39
CA GLY A 134 -8.61 -41.13 26.90
C GLY A 134 -9.78 -41.47 27.81
N LYS A 135 -10.51 -42.54 27.49
CA LYS A 135 -11.53 -43.10 28.38
C LYS A 135 -10.86 -44.17 29.25
N THR A 136 -10.78 -43.94 30.55
CA THR A 136 -10.46 -45.00 31.51
C THR A 136 -11.77 -45.71 31.85
N ASP A 137 -11.93 -46.93 31.33
CA ASP A 137 -12.99 -47.83 31.80
C ASP A 137 -12.60 -48.32 33.20
N ASN A 138 -13.56 -48.26 34.13
CA ASN A 138 -13.41 -48.52 35.56
C ASN A 138 -13.87 -49.95 35.90
#